data_AF-A0A929K5N0-F1
#
_entry.id   AF-A0A929K5N0-F1
#
_cell.length_a   1.000
_cell.length_b   1.000
_cell.length_c   1.000
_cell.angle_alpha   90.00
_cell.angle_beta   90.00
_cell.angle_gamma   90.00
#
_symmetry.space_group_name_H-M   'P 1'
#
loop_
_entity.id
_entity.type
_entity.pdbx_description
1 polymer ?
#
loop_
_entity_poly.entity_id
_entity_poly.type
_entity_poly.pdbx_seq_one_letter_code
_entity_poly.pdbx_strand_id
1 'polypeptide(L)' 'IGGINIERVLELGTLMEKTLGRRLRSEAILNGRIPKEPREEFKRPKLHSDKKKFGEKPGQLIPDGWPEKAEVPKEMLERE' A
#
# COMPACT_ATOMS: atom_id res chain seq x y z
N ILE A 1 -3.03 -22.44 -20.07
CA ILE A 1 -2.75 -21.03 -20.43
C ILE A 1 -1.32 -20.75 -19.96
N GLY A 2 -0.37 -20.71 -20.89
CA GLY A 2 1.04 -20.44 -20.59
C GLY A 2 1.18 -19.04 -20.01
N GLY A 3 1.62 -18.94 -18.77
CA GLY A 3 1.85 -17.66 -18.10
C GLY A 3 3.15 -17.01 -18.57
N ILE A 4 3.23 -15.70 -18.39
CA ILE A 4 4.47 -14.94 -18.60
C ILE A 4 5.40 -15.20 -17.40
N ASN A 5 6.61 -15.69 -17.66
CA ASN A 5 7.65 -15.78 -16.63
C ASN A 5 8.19 -14.38 -16.33
N ILE A 6 7.73 -13.81 -15.21
CA ILE A 6 8.08 -12.45 -14.78
C ILE A 6 9.59 -12.32 -14.51
N GLU A 7 10.23 -13.32 -13.92
CA GLU A 7 11.67 -13.30 -13.62
C GLU A 7 12.47 -13.17 -14.91
N ARG A 8 12.07 -13.92 -15.95
CA ARG A 8 12.69 -13.82 -17.27
C ARG A 8 12.51 -12.46 -17.92
N VAL A 9 11.34 -11.84 -17.76
CA VAL A 9 11.08 -10.48 -18.30
C VAL A 9 11.97 -9.44 -17.62
N LEU A 10 12.11 -9.51 -16.30
CA LEU A 10 12.97 -8.59 -15.55
C LEU A 10 14.44 -8.76 -15.94
N GLU A 11 14.91 -10.00 -16.06
CA GLU A 11 16.26 -10.32 -16.52
C GLU A 11 16.53 -9.72 -17.92
N LEU A 12 15.63 -9.98 -18.88
CA LEU A 12 15.74 -9.42 -20.24
C LEU A 12 15.78 -7.90 -20.24
N GLY A 13 15.00 -7.26 -19.36
CA GLY A 13 15.03 -5.83 -19.16
C GLY A 13 16.40 -5.29 -18.77
N THR A 14 17.05 -5.91 -17.78
CA THR A 14 18.40 -5.52 -17.34
C THR A 14 19.46 -5.75 -18.41
N LEU A 15 19.34 -6.82 -19.21
CA LEU A 15 20.22 -7.07 -20.34
C LEU A 15 20.04 -6.02 -21.42
N MET A 16 18.80 -5.62 -21.69
CA MET A 16 18.49 -4.58 -22.68
C MET A 16 19.08 -3.22 -22.29
N GLU A 17 19.06 -2.86 -20.99
CA GLU A 17 19.74 -1.64 -20.51
C GLU A 17 21.25 -1.69 -20.75
N LYS A 18 21.89 -2.83 -20.52
CA LYS A 18 23.33 -3.03 -20.79
C LYS A 18 23.65 -2.91 -22.28
N THR A 19 22.82 -3.51 -23.14
CA THR A 19 23.00 -3.47 -24.60
C THR A 19 22.81 -2.05 -25.16
N LEU A 20 21.81 -1.31 -24.67
CA LEU A 20 21.51 0.04 -25.15
C LEU A 20 22.41 1.12 -24.54
N GLY A 21 23.13 0.82 -23.45
CA GLY A 21 23.94 1.80 -22.72
C GLY A 21 23.12 2.90 -22.05
N ARG A 22 21.82 2.69 -21.84
CA ARG A 22 20.92 3.65 -21.18
C ARG A 22 19.86 2.94 -20.34
N ARG A 23 19.31 3.67 -19.37
CA ARG A 23 18.21 3.21 -18.53
C ARG A 23 16.89 3.16 -19.30
N LEU A 24 16.12 2.09 -19.09
CA LEU A 24 14.73 1.98 -19.53
C LEU A 24 13.83 2.76 -18.58
N ARG A 25 12.67 3.19 -19.06
CA ARG A 25 11.66 3.91 -18.26
C ARG A 25 10.79 2.98 -17.38
N SER A 26 11.21 1.73 -17.22
CA SER A 26 10.42 0.72 -16.51
C SER A 26 10.79 0.69 -15.02
N GLU A 27 9.85 1.10 -14.19
CA GLU A 27 9.97 1.06 -12.73
C GLU A 27 10.20 -0.37 -12.22
N ALA A 28 9.61 -1.37 -12.89
CA ALA A 28 9.75 -2.78 -12.53
C ALA A 28 11.14 -3.34 -12.87
N ILE A 29 11.77 -2.89 -13.96
CA ILE A 29 13.17 -3.28 -14.26
C ILE A 29 14.11 -2.61 -13.25
N LEU A 30 13.81 -1.37 -12.86
CA LEU A 30 14.61 -0.60 -11.91
C LEU A 30 14.54 -1.16 -10.48
N ASN A 31 13.32 -1.38 -9.97
CA ASN A 31 13.07 -1.76 -8.57
C ASN A 31 12.86 -3.27 -8.38
N GLY A 32 12.78 -4.02 -9.47
CA GLY A 32 12.45 -5.45 -9.45
C GLY A 32 10.99 -5.72 -9.11
N ARG A 33 10.74 -6.92 -8.58
CA ARG A 33 9.40 -7.37 -8.23
C ARG A 33 8.96 -6.76 -6.90
N ILE A 34 7.83 -6.06 -6.91
CA ILE A 34 7.16 -5.65 -5.67
C ILE A 34 6.66 -6.92 -4.95
N PRO A 35 7.11 -7.17 -3.69
CA PRO A 35 6.62 -8.30 -2.90
C PRO A 35 5.10 -8.21 -2.76
N LYS A 36 4.40 -9.34 -2.91
CA LYS A 36 2.96 -9.42 -2.64
C LYS A 36 2.65 -9.65 -1.16
N GLU A 37 3.67 -10.05 -0.41
CA GLU A 37 3.56 -10.25 1.03
C GLU A 37 3.53 -8.90 1.76
N PRO A 38 2.76 -8.79 2.86
CA PRO A 38 2.75 -7.60 3.69
C PRO A 38 4.15 -7.31 4.23
N ARG A 39 4.59 -6.06 4.06
CA ARG A 39 5.84 -5.58 4.64
C ARG A 39 5.60 -5.11 6.06
N GLU A 40 6.00 -5.93 7.04
CA GLU A 40 5.87 -5.64 8.47
C GLU A 40 6.53 -4.30 8.86
N GLU A 41 7.63 -3.93 8.19
CA GLU A 41 8.33 -2.64 8.34
C GLU A 41 7.44 -1.40 8.06
N PHE A 42 6.43 -1.54 7.19
CA PHE A 42 5.48 -0.48 6.88
C PHE A 42 4.21 -0.56 7.73
N LYS A 43 4.05 -1.58 8.60
CA LYS A 43 2.97 -1.55 9.58
C LYS A 43 3.23 -0.42 10.56
N ARG A 44 2.18 0.31 10.92
CA ARG A 44 2.21 1.48 11.82
C ARG A 44 2.83 1.08 13.17
N PRO A 45 4.13 1.32 13.42
CA PRO A 45 4.83 0.68 14.54
C PRO A 45 4.41 1.29 15.88
N LYS A 46 4.09 2.60 15.88
CA LYS A 46 3.63 3.34 17.06
C LYS A 46 2.13 3.21 17.33
N LEU A 47 1.36 2.57 16.45
CA LEU A 47 -0.09 2.48 16.63
C LEU A 47 -0.45 1.76 17.95
N HIS A 48 0.27 0.71 18.31
CA HIS A 48 0.00 -0.02 19.55
C HIS A 48 0.32 0.81 20.80
N SER A 49 1.42 1.57 20.79
CA SER A 49 1.78 2.46 21.90
C SER A 49 0.81 3.64 22.02
N ASP A 50 0.39 4.20 20.88
CA ASP A 50 -0.52 5.33 20.85
C ASP A 50 -1.91 4.91 21.34
N LYS A 51 -2.43 3.77 20.88
CA LYS A 51 -3.70 3.20 21.35
C LYS A 51 -3.71 2.99 22.87
N LYS A 52 -2.62 2.47 23.43
CA LYS A 52 -2.48 2.30 24.88
C LYS A 52 -2.47 3.64 25.60
N LYS A 53 -1.77 4.64 25.06
CA LYS A 53 -1.73 6.01 25.62
C LYS A 53 -3.11 6.66 25.65
N PHE A 54 -3.93 6.43 24.63
CA PHE A 54 -5.29 6.96 24.53
C PHE A 54 -6.36 6.10 25.24
N GLY A 55 -5.97 4.97 25.85
CA GLY A 55 -6.91 4.07 26.53
C GLY A 55 -7.88 3.35 25.59
N GLU A 56 -7.55 3.25 24.29
CA GLU A 56 -8.39 2.59 23.29
C GLU A 56 -8.40 1.07 23.49
N LYS A 57 -9.58 0.45 23.33
CA LYS A 57 -9.71 -1.00 23.35
C LYS A 57 -9.07 -1.63 22.10
N PRO A 58 -8.47 -2.84 22.20
CA PRO A 58 -8.03 -3.57 21.02
C PRO A 58 -9.18 -3.74 20.01
N GLY A 59 -8.95 -3.35 18.75
CA GLY A 59 -9.97 -3.40 17.69
C GLY A 59 -10.95 -2.22 17.65
N GLN A 60 -10.83 -1.23 18.53
CA GLN A 60 -11.62 -0.02 18.46
C GLN A 60 -11.26 0.79 17.19
N LEU A 61 -12.27 1.03 16.33
CA LEU A 61 -12.16 1.89 15.15
C LEU A 61 -12.60 3.33 15.43
N ILE A 62 -13.56 3.52 16.34
CA ILE A 62 -14.21 4.80 16.63
C ILE A 62 -14.05 5.09 18.14
N PRO A 63 -13.78 6.34 18.56
CA PRO A 63 -13.72 6.72 19.97
C PRO A 63 -14.99 6.36 20.75
N ASP A 64 -14.84 6.11 22.05
CA ASP A 64 -15.98 5.82 22.92
C ASP A 64 -16.84 7.10 23.05
N GLY A 65 -18.15 6.99 22.80
CA GLY A 65 -19.08 8.12 22.81
C GLY A 65 -19.41 8.75 21.46
N TRP A 66 -18.82 8.28 20.36
CA TRP A 66 -19.24 8.69 19.02
C TRP A 66 -20.36 7.77 18.48
N PRO A 67 -21.32 8.32 17.71
CA PRO A 67 -22.38 7.51 17.10
C PRO A 67 -21.80 6.60 16.01
N GLU A 68 -22.38 5.41 15.86
CA GLU A 68 -21.96 4.43 14.84
C GLU A 68 -22.20 4.96 13.41
N LYS A 69 -23.20 5.84 13.25
CA LYS A 69 -23.49 6.54 12.00
C LYS A 69 -23.14 8.01 12.18
N ALA A 70 -22.38 8.55 11.22
CA ALA A 70 -22.11 9.98 11.18
C ALA A 70 -23.43 10.74 10.94
N GLU A 71 -23.74 11.69 11.82
CA GLU A 71 -24.80 12.66 11.60
C GLU A 71 -24.24 13.77 10.70
N VAL A 72 -24.65 13.76 9.44
CA VAL A 72 -24.21 14.73 8.44
C VAL A 72 -25.41 15.57 8.00
N PRO A 73 -25.32 16.91 7.96
CA PRO A 73 -26.36 17.76 7.39
C PRO A 73 -26.71 17.33 5.96
N LYS A 74 -28.00 17.29 5.62
CA LYS A 74 -28.47 16.81 4.32
C LYS A 74 -27.86 17.56 3.13
N GLU A 75 -27.62 18.85 3.30
CA GLU A 75 -27.00 19.75 2.33
C GLU A 75 -25.59 19.28 1.88
N MET A 76 -24.85 18.57 2.73
CA MET A 76 -23.52 18.02 2.39
C MET A 76 -23.58 16.60 1.78
N LEU A 77 -24.73 15.94 1.83
CA LEU A 77 -24.92 14.59 1.29
C LEU A 77 -25.35 14.60 -0.18
N GLU A 78 -25.92 15.70 -0.65
CA GLU A 78 -26.29 15.90 -2.04
C GLU A 78 -25.03 16.28 -2.83
N ARG A 79 -24.57 15.34 -3.68
CA ARG A 79 -23.63 15.67 -4.76
C ARG A 79 -24.47 16.23 -5.91
N GLU A 80 -24.33 17.53 -6.19
CA GLU A 80 -24.77 18.10 -7.47
C GLU A 80 -24.06 17.44 -8.66
#